data_AF-A0AAV4B721-F1
#
_entry.id   AF-A0AAV4B721-F1
#
_cell.length_a   1.000
_cell.length_b   1.000
_cell.length_c   1.000
_cell.angle_alpha   90.00
_cell.angle_beta   90.00
_cell.angle_gamma   90.00
#
_symmetry.space_group_name_H-M   'P 1'
#
loop_
_entity.id
_entity.type
_entity.pdbx_description
1 polymer ?
#
loop_
_entity_poly.entity_id
_entity_poly.type
_entity_poly.pdbx_seq_one_letter_code
_entity_poly.pdbx_strand_id
1 'polypeptide(L)'
;MSLRNNALGRSTEGTVFRELMKLYPTHACREYLANIPLLVEHCGYREDNVPQLEDVSRFLKARTGFTLRPVAGYLSSRDFLAGLAFRVFHCTQYIRHRSDPFYTPEPDDDDDDDDDDDDDDDDDDDDNKKKMNRIFFLLLLVLPRDCCHELMGHMPLLADPSFAQFSQEIGLASLGASDNDVAKLSTVT
;
A
#
# COMPACT_ATOMS: atom_id res chain seq x y z
N MET A 1 -13.59 -2.21 -14.39
CA MET A 1 -14.53 -1.24 -13.78
C MET A 1 -13.76 0.06 -13.62
N SER A 2 -14.23 1.16 -14.22
CA SER A 2 -13.57 2.48 -14.14
C SER A 2 -14.10 3.24 -12.93
N LEU A 3 -13.21 3.93 -12.21
CA LEU A 3 -13.58 4.76 -11.07
C LEU A 3 -14.48 5.90 -11.58
N ARG A 4 -15.67 6.06 -10.99
CA ARG A 4 -16.53 7.20 -11.33
C ARG A 4 -15.95 8.46 -10.71
N ASN A 5 -15.19 9.21 -11.50
CA ASN A 5 -14.65 10.53 -11.14
C ASN A 5 -15.76 11.58 -11.04
N ASN A 6 -16.60 11.54 -10.01
CA ASN A 6 -17.50 12.62 -9.68
C ASN A 6 -16.71 13.82 -9.11
N ALA A 7 -17.19 15.04 -9.35
CA ALA A 7 -16.44 16.28 -9.05
C ALA A 7 -16.07 16.41 -7.55
N LEU A 8 -16.88 15.84 -6.65
CA LEU A 8 -16.64 15.85 -5.21
C LEU A 8 -15.46 14.97 -4.79
N GLY A 9 -15.31 13.76 -5.35
CA GLY A 9 -14.17 12.88 -5.05
C GLY A 9 -12.85 13.54 -5.45
N ARG A 10 -12.82 14.18 -6.62
CA ARG A 10 -11.65 14.91 -7.14
C ARG A 10 -11.14 16.00 -6.20
N SER A 11 -12.02 16.74 -5.52
CA SER A 11 -11.59 17.81 -4.60
C SER A 11 -10.92 17.30 -3.32
N THR A 12 -11.34 16.12 -2.83
CA THR A 12 -10.77 15.51 -1.62
C THR A 12 -9.41 14.91 -1.94
N GLU A 13 -9.32 14.11 -3.00
CA GLU A 13 -8.07 13.46 -3.42
C GLU A 13 -7.00 14.47 -3.85
N GLY A 14 -7.40 15.55 -4.54
CA GLY A 14 -6.49 16.63 -4.91
C GLY A 14 -5.83 17.31 -3.71
N THR A 15 -6.59 17.50 -2.63
CA THR A 15 -6.03 18.07 -1.39
C THR A 15 -4.99 17.14 -0.78
N VAL A 16 -5.28 15.84 -0.69
CA VAL A 16 -4.33 14.85 -0.17
C VAL A 16 -3.06 14.80 -1.03
N PHE A 17 -3.21 14.72 -2.36
CA PHE A 17 -2.09 14.72 -3.30
C PHE A 17 -1.19 15.95 -3.11
N ARG A 18 -1.79 17.15 -3.06
CA ARG A 18 -1.04 18.39 -2.90
C ARG A 18 -0.26 18.46 -1.60
N GLU A 19 -0.87 18.07 -0.47
CA GLU A 19 -0.18 18.13 0.82
C GLU A 19 0.93 17.07 0.93
N LEU A 20 0.70 15.85 0.44
CA LEU A 20 1.72 14.80 0.44
C LEU A 20 2.91 15.14 -0.48
N MET A 21 2.67 15.71 -1.65
CA MET A 21 3.73 16.15 -2.57
C MET A 21 4.66 17.19 -1.96
N LYS A 22 4.21 17.98 -0.97
CA LYS A 22 5.07 18.90 -0.21
C LYS A 22 5.95 18.18 0.81
N LEU A 23 5.49 17.05 1.36
CA LEU A 23 6.17 16.30 2.41
C LEU A 23 7.18 15.29 1.85
N TYR A 24 6.94 14.72 0.68
CA TYR A 24 7.81 13.68 0.11
C TYR A 24 9.30 14.08 0.02
N PRO A 25 9.69 15.30 -0.42
CA PRO A 25 11.10 15.64 -0.55
C PRO A 25 11.93 15.49 0.74
N THR A 26 11.29 15.58 1.90
CA THR A 26 11.94 15.51 3.21
C THR A 26 11.68 14.20 3.96
N HIS A 27 10.68 13.41 3.56
CA HIS A 27 10.23 12.23 4.31
C HIS A 27 10.25 10.92 3.51
N ALA A 28 10.10 10.98 2.19
CA ALA A 28 10.05 9.78 1.36
C ALA A 28 11.46 9.23 1.10
N CYS A 29 11.56 7.91 0.97
CA CYS A 29 12.82 7.28 0.57
C CYS A 29 13.19 7.63 -0.88
N ARG A 30 14.44 7.36 -1.24
CA ARG A 30 15.01 7.68 -2.56
C ARG A 30 14.27 6.97 -3.69
N GLU A 31 13.90 5.71 -3.49
CA GLU A 31 13.18 4.87 -4.45
C GLU A 31 11.80 5.46 -4.76
N TYR A 32 11.08 5.89 -3.71
CA TYR A 32 9.81 6.58 -3.84
C TYR A 32 9.98 7.88 -4.64
N LEU A 33 10.94 8.73 -4.27
CA LEU A 33 11.21 10.00 -4.94
C LEU A 33 11.64 9.83 -6.41
N ALA A 34 12.27 8.71 -6.75
CA ALA A 34 12.65 8.39 -8.12
C ALA A 34 11.43 7.98 -8.99
N ASN A 35 10.42 7.35 -8.39
CA ASN A 35 9.29 6.77 -9.13
C ASN A 35 8.02 7.64 -9.12
N ILE A 36 7.78 8.48 -8.11
CA ILE A 36 6.59 9.34 -8.07
C ILE A 36 6.47 10.28 -9.28
N PRO A 37 7.55 10.89 -9.84
CA PRO A 37 7.43 11.73 -11.03
C PRO A 37 6.99 10.94 -12.27
N LEU A 38 7.37 9.66 -12.36
CA LEU A 38 6.99 8.79 -13.48
C LEU A 38 5.51 8.44 -13.45
N LEU A 39 4.93 8.28 -12.25
CA LEU A 39 3.49 8.08 -12.09
C LEU A 39 2.69 9.35 -12.42
N VAL A 40 3.23 10.54 -12.10
CA VAL A 40 2.68 11.82 -12.55
C VAL A 40 2.68 11.90 -14.08
N GLU A 41 3.79 11.54 -14.71
CA GLU A 41 3.94 11.61 -16.17
C GLU A 41 3.09 10.59 -16.94
N HIS A 42 3.07 9.33 -16.50
CA HIS A 42 2.52 8.23 -17.29
C HIS A 42 1.17 7.71 -16.81
N CYS A 43 0.82 7.93 -15.54
CA CYS A 43 -0.39 7.38 -14.93
C CYS A 43 -1.41 8.46 -14.55
N GLY A 44 -1.12 9.73 -14.87
CA GLY A 44 -2.04 10.84 -14.67
C GLY A 44 -2.24 11.23 -13.21
N TYR A 45 -1.25 11.00 -12.33
CA TYR A 45 -1.29 11.49 -10.95
C TYR A 45 -1.24 13.01 -10.97
N ARG A 46 -2.37 13.65 -10.66
CA ARG A 46 -2.47 15.11 -10.60
C ARG A 46 -3.49 15.51 -9.54
N GLU A 47 -3.36 16.73 -9.05
CA GLU A 47 -4.32 17.31 -8.10
C GLU A 47 -5.76 17.32 -8.63
N ASP A 48 -5.97 17.43 -9.94
CA ASP A 48 -7.29 17.46 -10.57
C ASP A 48 -7.75 16.10 -11.13
N ASN A 49 -6.96 15.04 -10.95
CA ASN A 49 -7.21 13.75 -11.60
C ASN A 49 -6.80 12.54 -10.76
N VAL A 50 -7.78 11.69 -10.50
CA VAL A 50 -7.60 10.37 -9.89
C VAL A 50 -7.10 9.37 -10.96
N PRO A 51 -5.91 8.78 -10.79
CA PRO A 51 -5.39 7.74 -11.67
C PRO A 51 -6.36 6.55 -11.79
N GLN A 52 -6.49 5.99 -12.99
CA GLN A 52 -7.25 4.75 -13.16
C GLN A 52 -6.36 3.55 -12.87
N LEU A 53 -6.85 2.59 -12.06
CA LEU A 53 -6.09 1.39 -11.70
C LEU A 53 -5.54 0.64 -12.92
N GLU A 54 -6.29 0.62 -14.02
CA GLU A 54 -5.87 -0.05 -15.26
C GLU A 54 -4.61 0.59 -15.87
N ASP A 55 -4.51 1.93 -15.86
CA ASP A 55 -3.34 2.64 -16.38
C ASP A 55 -2.12 2.38 -15.51
N VAL A 56 -2.30 2.41 -14.19
CA VAL A 56 -1.26 2.10 -13.20
C VAL A 56 -0.82 0.65 -13.30
N SER A 57 -1.76 -0.29 -13.44
CA SER A 57 -1.48 -1.72 -13.61
C SER A 57 -0.62 -1.98 -14.84
N ARG A 58 -0.93 -1.33 -15.99
CA ARG A 58 -0.10 -1.45 -17.19
C ARG A 58 1.30 -0.87 -16.98
N PHE A 59 1.40 0.26 -16.30
CA PHE A 59 2.69 0.89 -15.98
C PHE A 59 3.55 -0.03 -15.11
N LEU A 60 3.00 -0.54 -14.00
CA LEU A 60 3.70 -1.46 -13.11
C LEU A 60 4.10 -2.75 -13.82
N LYS A 61 3.23 -3.29 -14.66
CA LYS A 61 3.52 -4.51 -15.42
C LYS A 61 4.74 -4.34 -16.32
N ALA A 62 4.85 -3.17 -16.97
CA ALA A 62 5.99 -2.85 -17.82
C ALA A 62 7.29 -2.63 -17.01
N ARG A 63 7.19 -2.12 -15.77
CA ARG A 63 8.35 -1.76 -14.93
C ARG A 63 8.90 -2.93 -14.13
N THR A 64 8.02 -3.64 -13.44
CA THR A 64 8.36 -4.66 -12.44
C THR A 64 7.52 -5.92 -12.58
N GLY A 65 6.63 -6.01 -13.56
CA GLY A 65 5.73 -7.16 -13.73
C GLY A 65 4.56 -7.17 -12.75
N PHE A 66 4.46 -6.19 -11.83
CA PHE A 66 3.30 -6.05 -10.95
C PHE A 66 2.03 -5.68 -11.70
N THR A 67 0.91 -6.22 -11.26
CA THR A 67 -0.42 -5.85 -11.77
C THR A 67 -1.37 -5.56 -10.61
N LEU A 68 -2.36 -4.73 -10.87
CA LEU A 68 -3.39 -4.39 -9.90
C LEU A 68 -4.66 -5.18 -10.18
N ARG A 69 -5.26 -5.72 -9.12
CA ARG A 69 -6.56 -6.40 -9.19
C ARG A 69 -7.56 -5.69 -8.27
N PRO A 70 -8.69 -5.20 -8.79
CA PRO A 70 -9.69 -4.57 -7.95
C PRO A 70 -10.37 -5.58 -7.04
N VAL A 71 -10.55 -5.22 -5.78
CA VAL A 71 -11.29 -5.98 -4.77
C VAL A 71 -12.42 -5.15 -4.17
N ALA A 72 -13.51 -5.82 -3.82
CA ALA A 72 -14.73 -5.18 -3.32
C ALA A 72 -14.69 -4.88 -1.81
N GLY A 73 -13.72 -5.44 -1.09
CA GLY A 73 -13.56 -5.31 0.36
C GLY A 73 -12.26 -5.93 0.83
N TYR A 74 -12.17 -6.16 2.13
CA TYR A 74 -11.00 -6.77 2.76
C TYR A 74 -10.79 -8.20 2.27
N LEU A 75 -9.51 -8.56 2.08
CA LEU A 75 -9.07 -9.93 1.88
C LEU A 75 -8.42 -10.41 3.18
N SER A 76 -8.46 -11.72 3.41
CA SER A 76 -7.62 -12.31 4.45
C SER A 76 -6.14 -12.03 4.16
N SER A 77 -5.31 -11.91 5.19
CA SER A 77 -3.85 -11.75 5.03
C SER A 77 -3.28 -12.84 4.11
N ARG A 78 -3.77 -14.08 4.25
CA ARG A 78 -3.38 -15.20 3.41
C ARG A 78 -3.67 -14.94 1.92
N ASP A 79 -4.88 -14.51 1.58
CA ASP A 79 -5.27 -14.27 0.18
C ASP A 79 -4.54 -13.06 -0.42
N PHE A 80 -4.35 -12.01 0.39
CA PHE A 80 -3.60 -10.84 -0.04
C PHE A 80 -2.14 -11.19 -0.32
N LEU A 81 -1.45 -11.83 0.63
CA LEU A 81 -0.05 -12.24 0.50
C LEU A 81 0.14 -13.25 -0.64
N ALA A 82 -0.77 -14.20 -0.80
CA ALA A 82 -0.75 -15.12 -1.94
C ALA A 82 -0.78 -14.38 -3.29
N GLY A 83 -1.47 -13.23 -3.38
CA GLY A 83 -1.43 -12.36 -4.55
C GLY A 83 -0.03 -11.83 -4.87
N LEU A 84 0.71 -11.41 -3.84
CA LEU A 84 2.06 -10.86 -3.99
C LEU A 84 3.04 -11.88 -4.60
N ALA A 85 2.86 -13.18 -4.31
CA ALA A 85 3.65 -14.26 -4.91
C ALA A 85 3.63 -14.23 -6.45
N PHE A 86 2.50 -13.78 -7.01
CA PHE A 86 2.28 -13.63 -8.45
C PHE A 86 2.42 -12.20 -8.95
N ARG A 87 3.01 -11.30 -8.13
CA ARG A 87 3.09 -9.86 -8.39
C ARG A 87 1.71 -9.25 -8.68
N VAL A 88 0.70 -9.70 -7.94
CA VAL A 88 -0.66 -9.14 -7.99
C VAL A 88 -0.91 -8.40 -6.70
N PHE A 89 -1.08 -7.09 -6.79
CA PHE A 89 -1.50 -6.26 -5.66
C PHE A 89 -3.01 -6.05 -5.72
N HIS A 90 -3.71 -6.41 -4.65
CA HIS A 90 -5.14 -6.25 -4.55
C HIS A 90 -5.48 -4.84 -4.09
N CYS A 91 -6.27 -4.13 -4.90
CA CYS A 91 -6.60 -2.72 -4.71
C CYS A 91 -8.10 -2.53 -4.45
N THR A 92 -8.46 -1.84 -3.38
CA THR A 92 -9.81 -1.34 -3.17
C THR A 92 -10.09 -0.16 -4.13
N GLN A 93 -11.35 -0.01 -4.54
CA GLN A 93 -11.79 1.11 -5.39
C GLN A 93 -12.66 2.12 -4.64
N TYR A 94 -12.71 2.05 -3.31
CA TYR A 94 -13.53 2.96 -2.51
C TYR A 94 -12.83 4.32 -2.35
N ILE A 95 -13.63 5.40 -2.39
CA ILE A 95 -13.17 6.77 -2.15
C ILE A 95 -13.66 7.17 -0.75
N ARG A 96 -12.76 7.64 0.12
CA ARG A 96 -13.06 8.03 1.51
C ARG A 96 -14.27 8.96 1.64
N HIS A 97 -14.99 8.86 2.76
CA HIS A 97 -16.15 9.71 3.01
C HIS A 97 -15.72 11.16 3.24
N ARG A 98 -16.41 12.09 2.58
CA ARG A 98 -16.08 13.53 2.52
C ARG A 98 -15.95 14.27 3.86
N SER A 99 -16.53 13.73 4.93
CA SER A 99 -16.61 14.40 6.24
C SER A 99 -15.27 14.46 6.95
N ASP A 100 -14.36 13.52 6.64
CA ASP A 100 -12.99 13.57 7.11
C ASP A 100 -12.02 13.10 6.01
N PRO A 101 -11.49 14.04 5.21
CA PRO A 101 -10.51 13.74 4.17
C PRO A 101 -9.25 13.08 4.68
N PHE A 102 -8.97 13.08 5.99
CA PHE A 102 -7.74 12.57 6.58
C PHE A 102 -7.97 11.31 7.42
N TYR A 103 -9.22 10.84 7.56
CA TYR A 103 -9.58 9.71 8.40
C TYR A 103 -10.76 8.91 7.83
N THR A 104 -10.71 7.59 8.03
CA THR A 104 -11.85 6.68 7.85
C THR A 104 -11.74 5.68 8.98
N PRO A 105 -12.85 5.36 9.66
CA PRO A 105 -12.83 4.27 10.60
C PRO A 105 -12.51 2.99 9.84
N GLU A 106 -11.39 2.34 10.19
CA GLU A 106 -11.26 0.90 10.01
C GLU A 106 -12.40 0.25 10.82
N PRO A 107 -13.05 -0.83 10.34
CA PRO A 107 -13.88 -1.61 11.24
C PRO A 107 -12.94 -2.17 12.33
N ASP A 108 -13.26 -1.89 13.59
CA ASP A 108 -12.52 -2.39 14.73
C ASP A 108 -12.35 -3.92 14.59
N ASP A 109 -11.11 -4.40 14.60
CA ASP A 109 -10.79 -5.82 14.83
C ASP A 109 -11.05 -6.13 16.31
N ASP A 110 -12.29 -5.94 16.77
CA ASP A 110 -12.81 -6.47 18.03
C ASP A 110 -13.43 -7.83 17.71
N ASP A 111 -12.59 -8.86 17.53
CA ASP A 111 -12.92 -10.28 17.69
C ASP A 111 -11.61 -11.07 17.48
N ASP A 112 -10.84 -11.26 18.55
CA ASP A 112 -10.38 -12.59 19.03
C ASP A 112 -9.21 -12.47 20.03
N ASP A 113 -9.57 -12.82 21.27
CA ASP A 113 -8.83 -13.56 22.29
C ASP A 113 -7.62 -12.94 23.02
N ASP A 114 -7.86 -12.74 24.32
CA ASP A 114 -6.87 -12.81 25.40
C ASP A 114 -5.94 -14.02 25.20
N ASP A 115 -4.63 -13.79 25.10
CA ASP A 115 -3.63 -14.70 25.66
C ASP A 115 -2.36 -13.90 25.97
N ASP A 116 -2.09 -13.77 27.27
CA ASP A 116 -0.80 -13.39 27.84
C ASP A 116 0.28 -14.34 27.31
N ASP A 117 1.40 -13.80 26.80
CA ASP A 117 2.70 -14.47 26.91
C ASP A 117 3.82 -13.41 26.80
N ASP A 118 4.40 -13.10 27.96
CA ASP A 118 5.70 -12.46 28.12
C ASP A 118 6.77 -13.39 27.55
N ASP A 119 7.51 -12.96 26.52
CA ASP A 119 8.84 -13.50 26.24
C ASP A 119 9.75 -12.38 25.71
N ASP A 120 10.59 -11.88 26.61
CA ASP A 120 11.79 -11.10 26.32
C ASP A 120 12.79 -12.00 25.59
N ASP A 121 13.16 -11.68 24.34
CA ASP A 121 14.43 -12.08 23.78
C ASP A 121 15.01 -10.97 22.90
N ASP A 122 16.15 -10.45 23.35
CA ASP A 122 17.04 -9.52 22.65
C ASP A 122 17.62 -10.20 21.40
N ASP A 123 17.48 -9.55 20.23
CA ASP A 123 18.43 -9.76 19.13
C ASP A 123 18.71 -8.44 18.39
N ASP A 124 19.92 -7.93 18.64
CA ASP A 124 20.58 -6.89 17.88
C ASP A 124 20.96 -7.42 16.50
N ASP A 125 20.15 -7.14 15.48
CA ASP A 125 20.68 -6.96 14.12
C ASP A 125 19.77 -6.14 13.19
N ASP A 126 20.44 -5.40 12.31
CA ASP A 126 19.91 -4.75 11.11
C ASP A 126 19.16 -3.40 11.25
N ASP A 127 19.96 -2.35 11.47
CA ASP A 127 19.57 -0.94 11.38
C ASP A 127 19.00 -0.54 9.99
N ASN A 128 19.25 -1.35 8.94
CA ASN A 128 18.75 -1.10 7.59
C ASN A 128 17.36 -1.73 7.37
N LYS A 129 17.07 -2.90 7.98
CA LYS A 129 15.70 -3.42 8.14
C LYS A 129 14.84 -2.50 8.99
N LYS A 130 15.37 -1.96 10.10
CA LYS A 130 14.64 -1.01 10.96
C LYS A 130 14.25 0.28 10.20
N LYS A 131 15.10 0.76 9.27
CA LYS A 131 14.80 1.95 8.45
C LYS A 131 13.77 1.69 7.35
N MET A 132 13.81 0.51 6.74
CA MET A 132 12.84 0.10 5.73
C MET A 132 11.47 -0.20 6.34
N ASN A 133 11.45 -0.82 7.54
CA ASN A 133 10.22 -1.09 8.29
C ASN A 133 9.53 0.19 8.77
N ARG A 134 10.26 1.24 9.17
CA ARG A 134 9.63 2.49 9.65
C ARG A 134 8.95 3.31 8.55
N ILE A 135 9.40 3.21 7.31
CA ILE A 135 8.82 3.94 6.16
C ILE A 135 7.59 3.21 5.61
N PHE A 136 7.62 1.87 5.63
CA PHE A 136 6.45 1.06 5.29
C PHE A 136 5.31 1.29 6.32
N PHE A 137 5.67 1.34 7.61
CA PHE A 137 4.73 1.62 8.71
C PHE A 137 4.16 3.05 8.70
N LEU A 138 4.94 4.07 8.30
CA LEU A 138 4.45 5.46 8.26
C LEU A 138 3.44 5.73 7.14
N LEU A 139 3.46 4.93 6.07
CA LEU A 139 2.55 5.08 4.94
C LEU A 139 1.23 4.31 5.14
N LEU A 140 1.25 3.26 5.97
CA LEU A 140 0.08 2.50 6.42
C LEU A 140 -0.77 3.24 7.46
N LEU A 141 -0.19 4.08 8.32
CA LEU A 141 -0.90 4.62 9.50
C LEU A 141 -1.61 5.97 9.34
N VAL A 142 -1.46 6.67 8.21
CA VAL A 142 -1.95 8.08 8.10
C VAL A 142 -3.09 8.24 7.10
N LEU A 143 -3.44 7.19 6.34
CA LEU A 143 -4.52 7.30 5.37
C LEU A 143 -5.47 6.10 5.47
N PRO A 144 -6.78 6.34 5.47
CA PRO A 144 -7.80 5.35 5.09
C PRO A 144 -7.30 4.33 4.07
N ARG A 145 -7.57 3.02 4.23
CA ARG A 145 -7.36 2.03 3.15
C ARG A 145 -8.34 2.29 2.00
N ASP A 146 -8.07 3.34 1.25
CA ASP A 146 -8.85 3.84 0.15
C ASP A 146 -7.98 4.00 -1.10
N CYS A 147 -8.60 4.33 -2.23
CA CYS A 147 -7.89 4.40 -3.50
C CYS A 147 -6.68 5.37 -3.46
N CYS A 148 -6.77 6.45 -2.69
CA CYS A 148 -5.66 7.39 -2.48
C CYS A 148 -4.48 6.77 -1.73
N HIS A 149 -4.73 6.07 -0.63
CA HIS A 149 -3.68 5.35 0.11
C HIS A 149 -2.98 4.35 -0.81
N GLU A 150 -3.74 3.60 -1.60
CA GLU A 150 -3.14 2.59 -2.45
C GLU A 150 -2.31 3.19 -3.58
N LEU A 151 -2.88 4.18 -4.27
CA LEU A 151 -2.25 4.82 -5.41
C LEU A 151 -1.01 5.63 -5.02
N MET A 152 -1.10 6.45 -3.97
CA MET A 152 0.03 7.31 -3.55
C MET A 152 0.98 6.58 -2.61
N GLY A 153 0.51 5.58 -1.86
CA GLY A 153 1.33 4.84 -0.91
C GLY A 153 2.19 3.78 -1.58
N HIS A 154 1.54 2.81 -2.23
CA HIS A 154 2.22 1.57 -2.65
C HIS A 154 2.83 1.65 -4.05
N MET A 155 2.15 2.29 -4.99
CA MET A 155 2.53 2.24 -6.42
C MET A 155 3.95 2.75 -6.71
N PRO A 156 4.45 3.83 -6.08
CA PRO A 156 5.82 4.29 -6.33
C PRO A 156 6.88 3.26 -5.93
N LEU A 157 6.65 2.49 -4.86
CA LEU A 157 7.56 1.43 -4.41
C LEU A 157 7.39 0.16 -5.23
N LEU A 158 6.17 -0.23 -5.60
CA LEU A 158 5.95 -1.37 -6.50
C LEU A 158 6.55 -1.15 -7.90
N ALA A 159 6.84 0.10 -8.28
CA ALA A 159 7.57 0.46 -9.50
C ALA A 159 9.10 0.33 -9.39
N ASP A 160 9.63 0.08 -8.18
CA ASP A 160 11.03 -0.23 -7.93
C ASP A 160 11.27 -1.76 -8.01
N PRO A 161 12.25 -2.24 -8.82
CA PRO A 161 12.50 -3.66 -8.96
C PRO A 161 12.91 -4.38 -7.67
N SER A 162 13.66 -3.73 -6.79
CA SER A 162 14.16 -4.35 -5.55
C SER A 162 13.00 -4.51 -4.56
N PHE A 163 12.18 -3.48 -4.42
CA PHE A 163 10.99 -3.54 -3.60
C PHE A 163 9.97 -4.53 -4.14
N ALA A 164 9.74 -4.57 -5.46
CA ALA A 164 8.86 -5.55 -6.09
C ALA A 164 9.32 -7.00 -5.84
N GLN A 165 10.63 -7.25 -5.89
CA GLN A 165 11.19 -8.56 -5.58
C GLN A 165 10.96 -8.92 -4.10
N PHE A 166 11.26 -8.00 -3.19
CA PHE A 166 11.00 -8.16 -1.75
C PHE A 166 9.52 -8.49 -1.46
N SER A 167 8.58 -7.74 -2.03
CA SER A 167 7.15 -8.01 -1.88
C SER A 167 6.75 -9.39 -2.39
N GLN A 168 7.33 -9.83 -3.51
CA GLN A 168 7.07 -11.16 -4.07
C GLN A 168 7.61 -12.27 -3.15
N GLU A 169 8.77 -12.08 -2.53
CA GLU A 169 9.36 -13.06 -1.61
C GLU A 169 8.49 -13.27 -0.37
N ILE A 170 7.91 -12.21 0.19
CA ILE A 170 6.94 -12.32 1.28
C ILE A 170 5.72 -13.15 0.83
N GLY A 171 5.19 -12.87 -0.35
CA GLY A 171 4.06 -13.62 -0.88
C GLY A 171 4.38 -15.08 -1.15
N LEU A 172 5.58 -15.40 -1.64
CA LEU A 172 6.02 -16.78 -1.83
C LEU A 172 6.17 -17.51 -0.49
N ALA A 173 6.69 -16.83 0.54
CA ALA A 173 6.82 -17.37 1.89
C ALA A 173 5.46 -17.69 2.54
N SER A 174 4.40 -16.97 2.19
CA SER A 174 3.06 -17.24 2.71
C SER A 174 2.38 -18.46 2.07
N LEU A 175 2.86 -18.95 0.92
CA LEU A 175 2.26 -20.08 0.22
C LEU A 175 2.50 -21.39 0.98
N GLY A 176 1.44 -21.94 1.57
CA GLY A 176 1.49 -23.18 2.36
C GLY A 176 2.00 -22.99 3.79
N ALA A 177 2.23 -21.75 4.22
CA ALA A 177 2.56 -21.41 5.60
C ALA A 177 1.36 -21.63 6.55
N SER A 178 1.65 -21.95 7.82
CA SER A 178 0.61 -22.08 8.85
C SER A 178 -0.11 -20.74 9.10
N ASP A 179 -1.28 -20.73 9.72
CA ASP A 179 -1.98 -19.48 10.04
C ASP A 179 -1.16 -18.59 10.98
N ASN A 180 -0.45 -19.18 11.94
CA ASN A 180 0.47 -18.46 12.84
C ASN A 180 1.62 -17.79 12.06
N ASP A 181 2.22 -18.50 11.10
CA ASP A 181 3.28 -17.93 10.27
C ASP A 181 2.76 -16.83 9.34
N VAL A 182 1.53 -16.98 8.82
CA VAL A 182 0.88 -15.92 8.03
C VAL A 182 0.60 -14.69 8.88
N ALA A 183 0.16 -14.86 10.13
CA ALA A 183 -0.03 -13.76 11.06
C ALA A 183 1.30 -13.00 11.30
N LYS A 184 2.38 -13.72 11.57
CA LYS A 184 3.73 -13.14 11.71
C LYS A 184 4.23 -12.46 10.43
N LEU A 185 3.96 -13.02 9.27
CA LEU A 185 4.30 -12.39 7.98
C LEU A 185 3.48 -11.11 7.75
N SER A 186 2.23 -11.06 8.22
CA SER A 186 1.40 -9.88 8.10
C SER A 186 1.77 -8.75 9.07
N THR A 187 2.41 -9.05 10.20
CA THR A 187 2.88 -8.01 11.14
C THR A 187 4.20 -7.36 10.72
N VAL A 188 5.00 -8.03 9.89
CA VAL A 188 6.25 -7.48 9.34
C VAL A 188 6.03 -6.70 8.02
N THR A 189 4.84 -6.78 7.44
CA THR A 189 4.38 -5.95 6.32
C THR A 189 3.43 -4.87 6.84
#